data_AF-A0A3R7RMJ0-F1
#
_entry.id   AF-A0A3R7RMJ0-F1
#
_cell.length_a   1.000
_cell.length_b   1.000
_cell.length_c   1.000
_cell.angle_alpha   90.00
_cell.angle_beta   90.00
_cell.angle_gamma   90.00
#
_symmetry.space_group_name_H-M   'P 1'
#
loop_
_entity.id
_entity.type
_entity.pdbx_description
1 polymer ?
#
loop_
_entity_poly.entity_id
_entity_poly.type
_entity_poly.pdbx_seq_one_letter_code
_entity_poly.pdbx_strand_id
1 'polypeptide(L)'
;SSQSTELGDLTDLDAVKSVVFIDSTWQQSKAIARDERLCRFKHVRIKSQTSLFWRFQNNDPTYLATVEAIYYFLREFIVNKRQRSAEDSTPPLYRGEVDDLLFYYINQYIAVQQRYSHNATMQYTTRHFDGYILPSSCWDELVAFPQLLPDSNAGNAS
;
A
#
# COMPACT_ATOMS: atom_id res chain seq x y z
N SER A 1 13.40 -9.35 10.86
CA SER A 1 14.71 -9.81 11.39
C SER A 1 14.85 -9.26 12.79
N SER A 2 15.58 -9.91 13.71
CA SER A 2 15.87 -9.29 15.02
C SER A 2 16.64 -7.97 14.90
N GLN A 3 17.22 -7.68 13.73
CA GLN A 3 17.95 -6.46 13.42
C GLN A 3 17.16 -5.44 12.56
N SER A 4 15.88 -5.68 12.27
CA SER A 4 15.07 -4.72 11.49
C SER A 4 14.37 -3.71 12.40
N THR A 5 14.40 -2.43 12.04
CA THR A 5 13.82 -1.32 12.80
C THR A 5 12.64 -0.68 12.07
N GLU A 6 11.71 -0.05 12.78
CA GLU A 6 10.65 0.74 12.10
C GLU A 6 11.23 2.00 11.49
N LEU A 7 10.54 2.54 10.49
CA LEU A 7 10.99 3.76 9.85
C LEU A 7 11.00 4.97 10.80
N GLY A 8 10.08 5.01 11.76
CA GLY A 8 10.02 6.08 12.76
C GLY A 8 11.19 6.09 13.74
N ASP A 9 11.78 4.92 14.00
CA ASP A 9 12.90 4.76 14.93
C ASP A 9 14.26 5.14 14.31
N LEU A 10 14.31 5.39 12.99
CA LEU A 10 15.54 5.79 12.31
C LEU A 10 15.91 7.24 12.62
N THR A 11 16.86 7.45 13.53
CA THR A 11 17.32 8.81 13.91
C THR A 11 17.85 9.62 12.72
N ASP A 12 18.47 8.98 11.74
CA ASP A 12 19.14 9.61 10.60
C ASP A 12 18.37 9.47 9.27
N LEU A 13 17.04 9.37 9.32
CA LEU A 13 16.19 9.32 8.12
C LEU A 13 16.48 10.47 7.13
N ASP A 14 16.94 11.61 7.62
CA ASP A 14 17.31 12.78 6.80
C ASP A 14 18.62 12.62 6.02
N ALA A 15 19.50 11.72 6.46
CA ALA A 15 20.75 11.40 5.76
C ALA A 15 20.59 10.28 4.70
N VAL A 16 19.43 9.61 4.67
CA VAL A 16 19.16 8.53 3.71
C VAL A 16 19.00 9.09 2.30
N LYS A 17 19.90 8.70 1.39
CA LYS A 17 19.90 9.14 -0.02
C LYS A 17 19.21 8.19 -0.98
N SER A 18 19.14 6.91 -0.62
CA SER A 18 18.68 5.85 -1.52
C SER A 18 18.03 4.75 -0.71
N VAL A 19 17.00 4.15 -1.31
CA VAL A 19 16.28 2.99 -0.78
C VAL A 19 16.32 1.92 -1.86
N VAL A 20 16.57 0.68 -1.45
CA VAL A 20 16.64 -0.46 -2.36
C VAL A 20 15.51 -1.42 -1.99
N PHE A 21 14.67 -1.72 -2.98
CA PHE A 21 13.66 -2.77 -2.89
C PHE A 21 14.15 -3.98 -3.68
N ILE A 22 14.08 -5.16 -3.09
CA ILE A 22 14.49 -6.41 -3.74
C ILE A 22 13.25 -7.23 -4.03
N ASP A 23 12.87 -7.31 -5.30
CA ASP A 23 11.79 -8.17 -5.75
C ASP A 23 12.25 -9.63 -5.77
N SER A 24 11.49 -10.50 -5.11
CA SER A 24 11.80 -11.93 -5.06
C SER A 24 10.57 -12.72 -4.63
N THR A 25 10.62 -14.04 -4.85
CA THR A 25 9.63 -14.94 -4.25
C THR A 25 9.84 -15.05 -2.74
N TRP A 26 8.78 -15.39 -1.99
CA TRP A 26 8.87 -15.58 -0.53
C TRP A 26 9.86 -16.65 -0.08
N GLN A 27 10.10 -17.66 -0.93
CA GLN A 27 11.09 -18.71 -0.65
C GLN A 27 12.51 -18.14 -0.75
N GLN A 28 12.76 -17.26 -1.73
CA GLN A 28 14.05 -16.62 -1.95
C GLN A 28 14.31 -15.48 -0.97
N SER A 29 13.27 -14.73 -0.57
CA SER A 29 13.41 -13.53 0.26
C SER A 29 14.11 -13.80 1.60
N LYS A 30 13.87 -14.97 2.21
CA LYS A 30 14.55 -15.39 3.45
C LYS A 30 16.05 -15.64 3.26
N ALA A 31 16.46 -16.14 2.10
CA ALA A 31 17.87 -16.35 1.77
C ALA A 31 18.55 -15.02 1.46
N ILE A 32 17.88 -14.19 0.63
CA ILE A 32 18.35 -12.84 0.28
C ILE A 32 18.55 -11.99 1.53
N ALA A 33 17.59 -11.98 2.46
CA ALA A 33 17.67 -11.19 3.69
C ALA A 33 18.82 -11.59 4.63
N ARG A 34 19.46 -12.75 4.41
CA ARG A 34 20.63 -13.22 5.18
C ARG A 34 21.94 -13.11 4.40
N ASP A 35 21.88 -12.60 3.16
CA ASP A 35 23.07 -12.45 2.31
C ASP A 35 24.00 -11.39 2.92
N GLU A 36 25.27 -11.73 3.07
CA GLU A 36 26.29 -10.87 3.71
C GLU A 36 26.47 -9.54 2.99
N ARG A 37 26.21 -9.49 1.67
CA ARG A 37 26.26 -8.25 0.88
C ARG A 37 25.21 -7.24 1.35
N LEU A 38 24.14 -7.70 2.00
CA LEU A 38 23.09 -6.85 2.54
C LEU A 38 23.36 -6.40 3.99
N CYS A 39 24.33 -6.99 4.71
CA CYS A 39 24.63 -6.63 6.10
C CYS A 39 25.04 -5.16 6.30
N ARG A 40 25.50 -4.49 5.23
CA ARG A 40 25.87 -3.07 5.24
C ARG A 40 24.66 -2.12 5.12
N PHE A 41 23.49 -2.64 4.77
CA PHE A 41 22.28 -1.85 4.61
C PHE A 41 21.47 -1.83 5.90
N LYS A 42 20.82 -0.70 6.15
CA LYS A 42 19.81 -0.62 7.22
C LYS A 42 18.57 -1.38 6.78
N HIS A 43 18.16 -2.34 7.59
CA HIS A 43 16.95 -3.11 7.35
C HIS A 43 15.78 -2.43 8.06
N VAL A 44 14.82 -1.95 7.28
CA VAL A 44 13.57 -1.39 7.79
C VAL A 44 12.45 -2.42 7.73
N ARG A 45 11.54 -2.37 8.71
CA ARG A 45 10.27 -3.10 8.66
C ARG A 45 9.12 -2.11 8.52
N ILE A 46 8.20 -2.43 7.63
CA ILE A 46 6.92 -1.75 7.51
C ILE A 46 6.06 -2.21 8.70
N LYS A 47 5.18 -1.35 9.21
CA LYS A 47 4.18 -1.77 10.20
C LYS A 47 3.31 -2.87 9.61
N SER A 48 2.75 -3.72 10.47
CA SER A 48 1.91 -4.82 10.00
C SER A 48 0.73 -4.27 9.19
N GLN A 49 0.61 -4.70 7.94
CA GLN A 49 -0.47 -4.35 7.01
C GLN A 49 -1.01 -5.63 6.40
N THR A 50 -2.32 -5.69 6.17
CA THR A 50 -2.94 -6.81 5.47
C THR A 50 -2.83 -6.60 3.97
N SER A 51 -2.22 -7.54 3.26
CA SER A 51 -2.15 -7.55 1.80
C SER A 51 -3.54 -7.71 1.19
N LEU A 52 -3.82 -6.93 0.14
CA LEU A 52 -4.98 -7.07 -0.73
C LEU A 52 -4.62 -7.72 -2.07
N PHE A 53 -3.45 -8.37 -2.13
CA PHE A 53 -2.96 -8.98 -3.36
C PHE A 53 -3.90 -10.05 -3.85
N TRP A 54 -4.38 -9.86 -5.08
CA TRP A 54 -5.43 -10.71 -5.62
C TRP A 54 -4.98 -12.15 -5.79
N ARG A 55 -3.69 -12.41 -6.04
CA ARG A 55 -3.23 -13.79 -6.12
C ARG A 55 -3.09 -14.37 -4.72
N PHE A 56 -3.75 -15.49 -4.50
CA PHE A 56 -3.53 -16.31 -3.33
C PHE A 56 -2.03 -16.57 -3.11
N GLN A 57 -1.59 -16.41 -1.86
CA GLN A 57 -0.26 -16.78 -1.39
C GLN A 57 -0.40 -17.71 -0.19
N ASN A 58 0.44 -18.74 -0.10
CA ASN A 58 0.45 -19.67 1.03
C ASN A 58 1.26 -19.12 2.22
N ASN A 59 1.02 -17.86 2.58
CA ASN A 59 1.66 -17.14 3.68
C ASN A 59 0.62 -16.38 4.49
N ASP A 60 1.03 -15.88 5.65
CA ASP A 60 0.21 -15.01 6.47
C ASP A 60 -0.23 -13.73 5.69
N PRO A 61 -1.46 -13.21 5.88
CA PRO A 61 -1.95 -12.03 5.17
C PRO A 61 -1.10 -10.77 5.33
N THR A 62 -0.18 -10.73 6.30
CA THR A 62 0.79 -9.64 6.48
C THR A 62 1.91 -9.61 5.44
N TYR A 63 1.96 -10.62 4.56
CA TYR A 63 2.96 -10.76 3.51
C TYR A 63 2.56 -9.92 2.29
N LEU A 64 3.04 -8.68 2.29
CA LEU A 64 2.80 -7.70 1.23
C LEU A 64 3.45 -8.09 -0.10
N ALA A 65 2.74 -7.89 -1.21
CA ALA A 65 3.36 -7.86 -2.53
C ALA A 65 4.39 -6.72 -2.62
N THR A 66 5.38 -6.85 -3.51
CA THR A 66 6.46 -5.85 -3.65
C THR A 66 5.93 -4.43 -3.86
N VAL A 67 4.87 -4.26 -4.66
CA VAL A 67 4.23 -2.95 -4.88
C VAL A 67 3.55 -2.40 -3.64
N GLU A 68 2.90 -3.25 -2.83
CA GLU A 68 2.31 -2.84 -1.56
C GLU A 68 3.41 -2.44 -0.56
N ALA A 69 4.52 -3.19 -0.52
CA ALA A 69 5.67 -2.85 0.31
C ALA A 69 6.27 -1.49 -0.07
N ILE A 70 6.40 -1.18 -1.37
CA ILE A 70 6.85 0.14 -1.84
C ILE A 70 5.85 1.22 -1.43
N TYR A 71 4.55 1.01 -1.67
CA TYR A 71 3.50 1.95 -1.33
C TYR A 71 3.49 2.28 0.17
N TYR A 72 3.43 1.28 1.04
CA TYR A 72 3.40 1.49 2.48
C TYR A 72 4.71 2.08 3.01
N PHE A 73 5.87 1.70 2.45
CA PHE A 73 7.14 2.33 2.79
C PHE A 73 7.13 3.84 2.47
N LEU A 74 6.71 4.24 1.26
CA LEU A 74 6.67 5.64 0.86
C LEU A 74 5.67 6.44 1.71
N ARG A 75 4.51 5.86 1.99
CA ARG A 75 3.51 6.44 2.89
C ARG A 75 4.09 6.71 4.28
N GLU A 76 4.72 5.71 4.90
CA GLU A 76 5.38 5.86 6.19
C GLU A 76 6.52 6.90 6.13
N PHE A 77 7.29 6.91 5.04
CA PHE A 77 8.39 7.86 4.86
C PHE A 77 7.91 9.31 4.84
N ILE A 78 6.86 9.60 4.06
CA ILE A 78 6.27 10.94 3.96
C ILE A 78 5.75 11.40 5.32
N VAL A 79 5.00 10.54 6.02
CA VAL A 79 4.47 10.83 7.36
C VAL A 79 5.61 11.13 8.34
N ASN A 80 6.66 10.31 8.37
CA ASN A 80 7.80 10.51 9.28
C ASN A 80 8.60 11.77 8.95
N LYS A 81 8.81 12.08 7.66
CA LYS A 81 9.49 13.32 7.23
C LYS A 81 8.73 14.57 7.64
N ARG A 82 7.40 14.55 7.47
CA ARG A 82 6.54 15.65 7.92
C ARG A 82 6.54 15.79 9.43
N GLN A 83 6.48 14.69 10.18
CA GLN A 83 6.50 14.72 11.66
C GLN A 83 7.73 15.44 12.20
N ARG A 84 8.88 15.29 11.52
CA ARG A 84 10.15 15.92 11.91
C ARG A 84 10.26 17.38 11.51
N SER A 85 9.51 17.79 10.49
CA SER A 85 9.54 19.15 9.94
C SER A 85 8.42 20.04 10.50
N ALA A 86 7.37 19.45 11.07
CA ALA A 86 6.26 20.16 11.67
C ALA A 86 6.62 20.62 13.08
N GLU A 87 6.56 21.93 13.32
CA GLU A 87 6.65 22.53 14.67
C GLU A 87 5.36 22.35 15.47
N ASP A 88 4.23 22.10 14.80
CA ASP A 88 2.90 22.00 15.40
C ASP A 88 2.53 20.58 15.85
N SER A 89 1.80 20.49 16.96
CA SER A 89 1.29 19.28 17.61
C SER A 89 0.27 18.45 16.80
N THR A 90 0.08 18.75 15.50
CA THR A 90 -0.86 18.02 14.65
C THR A 90 -0.17 16.80 14.01
N PRO A 91 -0.74 15.59 14.13
CA PRO A 91 -0.18 14.41 13.49
C PRO A 91 -0.14 14.63 11.96
N PRO A 92 1.00 14.40 11.30
CA PRO A 92 1.12 14.56 9.86
C PRO A 92 0.27 13.50 9.17
N LEU A 93 -0.74 13.99 8.45
CA LEU A 93 -1.63 13.15 7.68
C LEU A 93 -1.00 12.83 6.32
N TYR A 94 -1.13 11.58 5.91
CA TYR A 94 -0.94 11.16 4.52
C TYR A 94 -2.12 11.68 3.68
N ARG A 95 -1.84 12.28 2.52
CA ARG A 95 -2.86 12.94 1.67
C ARG A 95 -2.99 12.31 0.28
N GLY A 96 -2.48 11.10 0.10
CA GLY A 96 -2.57 10.38 -1.18
C GLY A 96 -1.44 10.69 -2.15
N GLU A 97 -0.29 11.17 -1.65
CA GLU A 97 0.84 11.62 -2.47
C GLU A 97 1.42 10.55 -3.40
N VAL A 98 1.18 9.27 -3.10
CA VAL A 98 1.68 8.13 -3.87
C VAL A 98 0.57 7.09 -4.15
N ASP A 99 -0.70 7.49 -4.08
CA ASP A 99 -1.83 6.58 -4.32
C ASP A 99 -1.88 6.10 -5.79
N ASP A 100 -1.40 6.94 -6.71
CA ASP A 100 -1.27 6.65 -8.13
C ASP A 100 -0.30 5.50 -8.44
N LEU A 101 0.64 5.20 -7.54
CA LEU A 101 1.52 4.02 -7.63
C LEU A 101 0.71 2.72 -7.75
N LEU A 102 -0.48 2.69 -7.13
CA LEU A 102 -1.36 1.52 -7.12
C LEU A 102 -2.33 1.52 -8.30
N PHE A 103 -2.24 2.44 -9.27
CA PHE A 103 -3.20 2.56 -10.37
C PHE A 103 -3.49 1.22 -11.09
N TYR A 104 -2.45 0.58 -11.62
CA TYR A 104 -2.62 -0.71 -12.31
C TYR A 104 -3.05 -1.82 -11.35
N TYR A 105 -2.64 -1.75 -10.10
CA TYR A 105 -3.00 -2.71 -9.07
C TYR A 105 -4.50 -2.68 -8.76
N ILE A 106 -5.04 -1.47 -8.59
CA ILE A 106 -6.47 -1.23 -8.37
C ILE A 106 -7.26 -1.70 -9.59
N ASN A 107 -6.79 -1.43 -10.81
CA ASN A 107 -7.45 -1.93 -12.02
C ASN A 107 -7.56 -3.46 -12.04
N GLN A 108 -6.47 -4.17 -11.71
CA GLN A 108 -6.48 -5.64 -11.65
C GLN A 108 -7.38 -6.16 -10.52
N TYR A 109 -7.35 -5.50 -9.37
CA TYR A 109 -8.22 -5.81 -8.24
C TYR A 109 -9.69 -5.70 -8.67
N ILE A 110 -10.09 -4.59 -9.27
CA ILE A 110 -11.47 -4.36 -9.74
C ILE A 110 -11.88 -5.38 -10.80
N ALA A 111 -11.01 -5.68 -11.77
CA ALA A 111 -11.31 -6.68 -12.80
C ALA A 111 -11.59 -8.06 -12.19
N VAL A 112 -10.84 -8.45 -11.15
CA VAL A 112 -11.11 -9.68 -10.38
C VAL A 112 -12.45 -9.55 -9.66
N GLN A 113 -12.68 -8.47 -8.92
CA GLN A 113 -13.92 -8.25 -8.19
C GLN A 113 -15.15 -8.37 -9.11
N GLN A 114 -15.18 -7.62 -10.21
CA GLN A 114 -16.25 -7.64 -11.20
C GLN A 114 -16.46 -9.03 -11.80
N ARG A 115 -15.39 -9.76 -12.13
CA ARG A 115 -15.50 -11.10 -12.72
C ARG A 115 -16.22 -12.09 -11.82
N TYR A 116 -15.98 -12.03 -10.51
CA TYR A 116 -16.54 -12.98 -9.55
C TYR A 116 -17.80 -12.45 -8.82
N SER A 117 -18.10 -11.15 -8.88
CA SER A 117 -19.36 -10.60 -8.38
C SER A 117 -20.51 -10.71 -9.38
N HIS A 118 -20.26 -10.58 -10.69
CA HIS A 118 -21.32 -10.59 -11.72
C HIS A 118 -21.72 -12.00 -12.19
N ASN A 119 -20.92 -13.02 -11.90
CA ASN A 119 -21.18 -14.38 -12.35
C ASN A 119 -21.38 -15.32 -11.16
N ALA A 120 -22.65 -15.57 -10.81
CA ALA A 120 -23.03 -16.47 -9.72
C ALA A 120 -22.55 -17.92 -9.89
N THR A 121 -22.14 -18.33 -11.09
CA THR A 121 -21.57 -19.67 -11.35
C THR A 121 -20.06 -19.74 -11.10
N MET A 122 -19.39 -18.60 -11.01
CA MET A 122 -17.96 -18.52 -10.75
C MET A 122 -17.71 -18.35 -9.26
N GLN A 123 -16.90 -19.21 -8.68
CA GLN A 123 -16.41 -19.04 -7.31
C GLN A 123 -14.96 -18.61 -7.32
N TYR A 124 -14.63 -17.62 -6.49
CA TYR A 124 -13.25 -17.30 -6.22
C TYR A 124 -12.57 -18.42 -5.43
N THR A 125 -11.24 -18.49 -5.50
CA THR A 125 -10.51 -19.54 -4.79
C THR A 125 -10.79 -19.46 -3.29
N THR A 126 -11.20 -20.60 -2.70
CA THR A 126 -11.39 -20.77 -1.25
C THR A 126 -10.08 -20.69 -0.46
N ARG A 127 -8.95 -20.59 -1.16
CA ARG A 127 -7.63 -20.42 -0.56
C ARG A 127 -7.37 -18.98 -0.15
N HIS A 128 -8.11 -18.01 -0.69
CA HIS A 128 -8.01 -16.62 -0.27
C HIS A 128 -8.76 -16.39 1.05
N PHE A 129 -8.52 -15.26 1.71
CA PHE A 129 -9.29 -14.88 2.90
C PHE A 129 -10.79 -14.69 2.61
N ASP A 130 -11.60 -14.99 3.61
CA ASP A 130 -13.06 -14.91 3.53
C ASP A 130 -13.53 -13.48 3.24
N GLY A 131 -14.54 -13.34 2.39
CA GLY A 131 -15.06 -12.03 1.99
C GLY A 131 -14.13 -11.23 1.08
N TYR A 132 -13.16 -11.88 0.42
CA TYR A 132 -12.29 -11.20 -0.56
C TYR A 132 -13.09 -10.58 -1.71
N ILE A 133 -14.04 -11.33 -2.28
CA ILE A 133 -14.95 -10.78 -3.28
C ILE A 133 -16.05 -10.02 -2.54
N LEU A 134 -16.30 -8.77 -2.97
CA LEU A 134 -17.33 -7.89 -2.41
C LEU A 134 -18.51 -7.81 -3.40
N PRO A 135 -19.56 -8.65 -3.24
CA PRO A 135 -20.62 -8.79 -4.24
C PRO A 135 -21.51 -7.54 -4.34
N SER A 136 -21.63 -6.79 -3.24
CA SER A 136 -22.49 -5.62 -3.13
C SER A 136 -21.79 -4.30 -3.48
N SER A 137 -20.54 -4.35 -3.96
CA SER A 137 -19.76 -3.14 -4.27
C SER A 137 -20.05 -2.63 -5.68
N CYS A 138 -20.36 -1.33 -5.79
CA CYS A 138 -20.43 -0.60 -7.06
C CYS A 138 -19.03 -0.09 -7.43
N TRP A 139 -18.27 -0.89 -8.18
CA TRP A 139 -16.89 -0.56 -8.52
C TRP A 139 -16.78 0.64 -9.46
N ASP A 140 -17.77 0.86 -10.33
CA ASP A 140 -17.79 1.97 -11.27
C ASP A 140 -17.96 3.32 -10.55
N GLU A 141 -18.71 3.35 -9.45
CA GLU A 141 -18.84 4.55 -8.60
C GLU A 141 -17.55 4.82 -7.84
N LEU A 142 -16.87 3.78 -7.35
CA LEU A 142 -15.62 3.90 -6.60
C LEU A 142 -14.46 4.45 -7.42
N VAL A 143 -14.44 4.20 -8.74
CA VAL A 143 -13.41 4.73 -9.67
C VAL A 143 -13.88 5.92 -10.48
N ALA A 144 -15.12 6.37 -10.28
CA ALA A 144 -15.61 7.55 -10.94
C ALA A 144 -14.72 8.76 -10.59
N PHE A 145 -14.45 9.60 -11.58
CA PHE A 145 -13.81 10.89 -11.31
C PHE A 145 -14.65 11.63 -10.26
N PRO A 146 -14.01 12.25 -9.23
CA PRO A 146 -14.73 13.04 -8.25
C PRO A 146 -15.61 14.05 -8.99
N GLN A 147 -16.91 14.06 -8.72
CA GLN A 147 -17.77 15.06 -9.30
C GLN A 147 -17.29 16.43 -8.80
N LEU A 148 -16.89 17.29 -9.74
CA LEU A 148 -16.57 18.68 -9.44
C LEU A 148 -17.82 19.26 -8.76
N LEU A 149 -17.68 19.64 -7.48
CA LEU A 149 -18.73 20.35 -6.79
C LEU A 149 -19.04 21.63 -7.60
N PRO A 150 -20.32 21.94 -7.88
CA PRO A 150 -20.66 23.18 -8.55
C PRO A 150 -20.18 24.36 -7.70
N ASP A 151 -19.47 25.30 -8.32
CA ASP A 151 -19.01 26.54 -7.69
C ASP A 151 -20.18 27.24 -7.02
N SER A 152 -20.21 27.26 -5.69
CA SER A 152 -21.25 27.88 -4.87
C SER A 152 -21.21 29.42 -4.89
N ASN A 153 -20.50 30.04 -5.85
CA ASN A 153 -20.35 31.49 -5.97
C ASN A 153 -20.98 32.12 -7.22
N ALA A 154 -21.74 31.38 -8.03
CA ALA A 154 -22.55 31.96 -9.10
C ALA A 154 -23.95 32.35 -8.58
N GLY A 155 -24.04 33.33 -7.68
CA GLY A 155 -25.33 33.68 -7.09
C GLY A 155 -25.34 34.89 -6.17
N ASN A 156 -24.77 36.02 -6.58
CA ASN A 156 -25.22 37.33 -6.09
C ASN A 156 -24.76 38.46 -7.04
N ALA A 157 -25.51 38.62 -8.12
CA ALA A 157 -25.52 39.85 -8.91
C ALA A 157 -26.93 40.02 -9.47
N SER A 158 -27.79 40.67 -8.70
CA SER A 158 -29.06 41.27 -9.14
C SER A 158 -29.31 42.50 -8.29
#